data_AF-A0A833IR97-F1
#
_entry.id   AF-A0A833IR97-F1
#
_cell.length_a   1.000
_cell.length_b   1.000
_cell.length_c   1.000
_cell.angle_alpha   90.00
_cell.angle_beta   90.00
_cell.angle_gamma   90.00
#
_symmetry.space_group_name_H-M   'P 1'
#
loop_
_entity.id
_entity.type
_entity.pdbx_description
1 polymer ?
#
loop_
_entity_poly.entity_id
_entity_poly.type
_entity_poly.pdbx_seq_one_letter_code
_entity_poly.pdbx_strand_id
1 'polypeptide(L)'
;MTHNEITPDRVLAALSRHVGEGCGIHAKALATAVTGQNPPTPGQERQVRHAITALRLAGHHVCAHPRSGYFIAATEQELLRTCEFLHERAMASLRQIARMRHIALPDLRGQLKLPT
;
A
#
# COMPACT_ATOMS: atom_id res chain seq x y z
N MET A 1 9.78 27.53 -4.29
CA MET A 1 8.83 26.47 -4.68
C MET A 1 9.34 25.15 -4.09
N THR A 2 8.58 24.52 -3.22
CA THR A 2 8.96 23.34 -2.43
C THR A 2 9.02 22.08 -3.30
N HIS A 3 10.17 21.79 -3.92
CA HIS A 3 10.36 20.61 -4.77
C HIS A 3 10.28 19.26 -4.04
N ASN A 4 9.98 19.23 -2.73
CA ASN A 4 10.05 18.03 -1.89
C ASN A 4 8.70 17.41 -1.49
N GLU A 5 7.57 17.97 -1.95
CA GLU A 5 6.23 17.51 -1.57
C GLU A 5 5.78 16.28 -2.39
N ILE A 6 5.27 15.25 -1.71
CA ILE A 6 4.74 14.03 -2.34
C ILE A 6 3.23 14.19 -2.51
N THR A 7 2.81 14.40 -3.76
CA THR A 7 1.40 14.50 -4.15
C THR A 7 1.00 13.32 -5.06
N PRO A 8 -0.31 12.98 -5.16
CA PRO A 8 -0.79 11.96 -6.08
C PRO A 8 -0.31 12.16 -7.53
N ASP A 9 -0.39 13.39 -8.04
CA ASP A 9 0.00 13.70 -9.43
C ASP A 9 1.49 13.47 -9.69
N ARG A 10 2.36 13.85 -8.74
CA ARG A 10 3.81 13.60 -8.87
C ARG A 10 4.13 12.12 -8.80
N VAL A 11 3.43 11.37 -7.95
CA VAL A 11 3.57 9.91 -7.86
C VAL A 11 3.10 9.25 -9.15
N LEU A 12 1.97 9.68 -9.71
CA LEU A 12 1.46 9.18 -10.98
C LEU A 12 2.41 9.50 -12.14
N ALA A 13 2.93 10.72 -12.20
CA ALA A 13 3.93 11.12 -13.18
C ALA A 13 5.22 10.27 -13.06
N ALA A 14 5.68 9.99 -11.83
CA ALA A 14 6.82 9.10 -11.63
C ALA A 14 6.52 7.67 -12.11
N LEU A 15 5.32 7.15 -11.80
CA LEU A 15 4.85 5.82 -12.20
C LEU A 15 4.57 5.67 -13.70
N SER A 16 4.38 6.76 -14.45
CA SER A 16 4.18 6.70 -15.91
C SER A 16 5.32 5.98 -16.66
N ARG A 17 6.50 5.89 -16.05
CA ARG A 17 7.68 5.16 -16.55
C ARG A 17 7.75 3.69 -16.11
N HIS A 18 6.80 3.25 -15.29
CA HIS A 18 6.74 1.94 -14.64
C HIS A 18 5.44 1.24 -15.03
N VAL A 19 5.31 0.90 -16.31
CA VAL A 19 4.13 0.22 -16.88
C VAL A 19 4.41 -1.28 -16.97
N GLY A 20 3.52 -2.09 -16.38
CA GLY A 20 3.66 -3.54 -16.26
C GLY A 20 4.41 -3.99 -14.99
N GLU A 21 4.09 -5.19 -14.51
CA GLU A 21 4.63 -5.75 -13.25
C GLU A 21 6.16 -5.86 -13.28
N GLY A 22 6.73 -6.21 -14.45
CA GLY A 22 8.17 -6.33 -14.65
C GLY A 22 8.94 -5.02 -14.53
N CYS A 23 8.26 -3.87 -14.63
CA CYS A 23 8.84 -2.55 -14.50
C CYS A 23 8.53 -1.88 -13.15
N GLY A 24 8.07 -2.63 -12.14
CA GLY A 24 7.66 -2.06 -10.86
C GLY A 24 8.79 -1.41 -10.04
N ILE A 25 8.38 -0.53 -9.12
CA ILE A 25 9.28 0.27 -8.28
C ILE A 25 8.88 0.24 -6.80
N HIS A 26 9.83 -0.06 -5.92
CA HIS A 26 9.57 -0.09 -4.48
C HIS A 26 9.39 1.30 -3.87
N ALA A 27 8.68 1.38 -2.72
CA ALA A 27 8.33 2.63 -2.04
C ALA A 27 9.52 3.59 -1.83
N LYS A 28 10.67 3.05 -1.42
CA LYS A 28 11.90 3.83 -1.22
C LYS A 28 12.39 4.46 -2.52
N ALA A 29 12.56 3.67 -3.57
CA ALA A 29 13.00 4.18 -4.87
C ALA A 29 11.99 5.16 -5.47
N LEU A 30 10.68 4.89 -5.31
CA LEU A 30 9.62 5.79 -5.78
C LEU A 30 9.62 7.12 -5.00
N ALA A 31 9.83 7.08 -3.68
CA ALA A 31 9.98 8.29 -2.88
C ALA A 31 11.18 9.13 -3.36
N THR A 32 12.34 8.51 -3.56
CA THR A 32 13.51 9.18 -4.15
C THR A 32 13.23 9.75 -5.54
N ALA A 33 12.53 9.01 -6.40
CA ALA A 33 12.20 9.48 -7.74
C ALA A 33 11.25 10.70 -7.73
N VAL A 34 10.36 10.77 -6.73
CA VAL A 34 9.43 11.90 -6.58
C VAL A 34 10.11 13.10 -5.94
N THR A 35 10.92 12.90 -4.89
CA THR A 35 11.45 13.99 -4.05
C THR A 35 12.86 14.45 -4.44
N GLY A 36 13.61 13.60 -5.15
CA GLY A 36 15.03 13.79 -5.43
C GLY A 36 15.95 13.47 -4.23
N GLN A 37 15.41 13.12 -3.06
CA GLN A 37 16.20 12.82 -1.87
C GLN A 37 16.64 11.35 -1.82
N ASN A 38 17.93 11.12 -1.58
CA ASN A 38 18.50 9.79 -1.44
C ASN A 38 19.49 9.73 -0.24
N PRO A 39 19.19 8.94 0.81
CA PRO A 39 17.99 8.14 0.99
C PRO A 39 16.76 9.02 1.30
N PRO A 40 15.54 8.58 0.92
CA PRO A 40 14.32 9.24 1.36
C PRO A 40 14.08 8.91 2.83
N THR A 41 13.35 9.78 3.50
CA THR A 41 12.94 9.57 4.90
C THR A 41 11.82 8.51 4.99
N PRO A 42 11.67 7.81 6.13
CA PRO A 42 10.55 6.88 6.34
C PRO A 42 9.17 7.56 6.22
N GLY A 43 9.08 8.85 6.59
CA GLY A 43 7.88 9.65 6.42
C GLY A 43 7.49 9.81 4.95
N GLN A 44 8.46 10.03 4.07
CA GLN A 44 8.24 10.13 2.63
C GLN A 44 7.76 8.81 2.03
N GLU A 45 8.33 7.67 2.42
CA GLU A 45 7.80 6.38 1.98
C GLU A 45 6.35 6.16 2.43
N ARG A 46 5.98 6.63 3.64
CA ARG A 46 4.60 6.57 4.12
C ARG A 46 3.69 7.47 3.28
N GLN A 47 4.12 8.69 2.97
CA GLN A 47 3.40 9.61 2.09
C GLN A 47 3.17 9.01 0.69
N VAL A 48 4.16 8.31 0.11
CA VAL A 48 3.98 7.55 -1.14
C VAL A 48 2.84 6.54 -0.99
N ARG A 49 2.82 5.74 0.08
CA ARG A 49 1.74 4.74 0.31
C ARG A 49 0.35 5.40 0.40
N HIS A 50 0.25 6.58 1.00
CA HIS A 50 -0.99 7.36 1.04
C HIS A 50 -1.39 7.87 -0.35
N ALA A 51 -0.44 8.44 -1.11
CA ALA A 51 -0.69 8.90 -2.48
C ALA A 51 -1.14 7.77 -3.41
N ILE A 52 -0.52 6.59 -3.32
CA ILE A 52 -0.95 5.38 -4.06
C ILE A 52 -2.40 5.01 -3.72
N THR A 53 -2.77 5.09 -2.44
CA THR A 53 -4.14 4.81 -2.00
C THR A 53 -5.11 5.83 -2.60
N ALA A 54 -4.77 7.11 -2.59
CA ALA A 54 -5.57 8.16 -3.19
C ALA A 54 -5.75 7.96 -4.71
N LEU A 55 -4.67 7.59 -5.43
CA LEU A 55 -4.73 7.30 -6.86
C LEU A 55 -5.69 6.14 -7.18
N ARG A 56 -5.68 5.07 -6.37
CA ARG A 56 -6.61 3.94 -6.53
C ARG A 56 -8.06 4.34 -6.27
N LEU A 57 -8.31 5.15 -5.24
CA LEU A 57 -9.65 5.66 -4.95
C LEU A 57 -10.18 6.56 -6.07
N ALA A 58 -9.28 7.26 -6.76
CA ALA A 58 -9.61 8.05 -7.97
C ALA A 58 -9.79 7.19 -9.24
N GLY A 59 -9.62 5.87 -9.16
CA GLY A 59 -9.82 4.95 -10.29
C GLY A 59 -8.59 4.73 -11.18
N HIS A 60 -7.41 5.21 -10.80
CA HIS A 60 -6.20 4.89 -11.55
C HIS A 60 -5.80 3.41 -11.37
N HIS A 61 -5.35 2.78 -12.46
CA HIS A 61 -4.87 1.39 -12.53
C HIS A 61 -3.49 1.18 -11.88
N VAL A 62 -3.27 1.76 -10.70
CA VAL A 62 -2.01 1.66 -9.96
C VAL A 62 -1.98 0.35 -9.17
N CYS A 63 -1.14 -0.56 -9.62
CA CYS A 63 -0.94 -1.89 -9.06
C CYS A 63 0.13 -1.90 -7.97
N ALA A 64 0.11 -2.94 -7.12
CA ALA A 64 1.22 -3.20 -6.20
C ALA A 64 1.31 -4.66 -5.80
N HIS A 65 2.53 -5.15 -5.66
CA HIS A 65 2.81 -6.44 -5.04
C HIS A 65 4.15 -6.38 -4.27
N PRO A 66 4.31 -7.04 -3.12
CA PRO A 66 5.55 -6.98 -2.33
C PRO A 66 6.82 -7.33 -3.12
N ARG A 67 6.71 -8.25 -4.08
CA ARG A 67 7.82 -8.70 -4.95
C ARG A 67 8.25 -7.65 -5.98
N SER A 68 7.31 -6.92 -6.60
CA SER A 68 7.57 -6.02 -7.73
C SER A 68 7.46 -4.54 -7.38
N GLY A 69 6.91 -4.18 -6.21
CA GLY A 69 6.66 -2.79 -5.85
C GLY A 69 5.38 -2.25 -6.50
N TYR A 70 5.37 -0.96 -6.82
CA TYR A 70 4.27 -0.24 -7.45
C TYR A 70 4.49 -0.10 -8.96
N PHE A 71 3.42 -0.16 -9.74
CA PHE A 71 3.44 -0.01 -11.19
C PHE A 71 2.07 0.40 -11.72
N ILE A 72 2.01 0.87 -12.95
CA ILE A 72 0.76 1.03 -13.71
C ILE A 72 0.48 -0.27 -14.45
N ALA A 73 -0.74 -0.80 -14.37
CA ALA A 73 -1.12 -2.01 -15.08
C ALA A 73 -0.94 -1.84 -16.60
N ALA A 74 -0.18 -2.74 -17.23
CA ALA A 74 -0.11 -2.88 -18.68
C ALA A 74 -1.24 -3.73 -19.23
N THR A 75 -1.80 -4.62 -18.39
CA THR A 75 -2.84 -5.58 -18.77
C THR A 75 -3.96 -5.65 -17.74
N GLU A 76 -5.14 -6.10 -18.16
CA GLU A 76 -6.27 -6.35 -17.26
C GLU A 76 -5.90 -7.36 -16.17
N GLN A 77 -5.16 -8.42 -16.53
CA GLN A 77 -4.79 -9.48 -15.59
C GLN A 77 -3.93 -8.94 -14.44
N GLU A 78 -3.03 -7.99 -14.70
CA GLU A 78 -2.24 -7.34 -13.64
C GLU A 78 -3.10 -6.51 -12.68
N LEU A 79 -4.11 -5.83 -13.20
CA LEU A 79 -5.06 -5.08 -12.38
C LEU A 79 -5.90 -6.04 -11.53
N LEU A 80 -6.46 -7.08 -12.13
CA LEU A 80 -7.26 -8.10 -11.44
C LEU A 80 -6.47 -8.80 -10.33
N ARG A 81 -5.21 -9.17 -10.57
CA ARG A 81 -4.32 -9.72 -9.52
C ARG A 81 -4.11 -8.74 -8.36
N THR A 82 -3.98 -7.44 -8.66
CA THR A 82 -3.88 -6.43 -7.58
C THR A 82 -5.19 -6.35 -6.79
N CYS A 83 -6.34 -6.38 -7.46
CA CYS A 83 -7.64 -6.40 -6.79
C CYS A 83 -7.78 -7.63 -5.88
N GLU A 84 -7.40 -8.82 -6.36
CA GLU A 84 -7.38 -10.06 -5.59
C GLU A 84 -6.46 -9.94 -4.37
N PHE A 85 -5.23 -9.48 -4.55
CA PHE A 85 -4.29 -9.24 -3.44
C PHE A 85 -4.85 -8.29 -2.37
N LEU A 86 -5.50 -7.19 -2.79
CA LEU A 86 -6.13 -6.24 -1.86
C LEU A 86 -7.32 -6.87 -1.13
N HIS A 87 -8.12 -7.67 -1.84
CA HIS A 87 -9.24 -8.40 -1.27
C HIS A 87 -8.79 -9.43 -0.23
N GLU A 88 -7.78 -10.25 -0.54
CA GLU A 88 -7.19 -11.21 0.40
C GLU A 88 -6.66 -10.52 1.66
N ARG A 89 -5.95 -9.40 1.47
CA ARG A 89 -5.44 -8.58 2.58
C ARG A 89 -6.58 -8.06 3.46
N ALA A 90 -7.65 -7.55 2.85
CA ALA A 90 -8.81 -7.07 3.60
C ALA A 90 -9.46 -8.21 4.40
N MET A 91 -9.64 -9.37 3.79
CA MET A 91 -10.18 -10.56 4.46
C MET A 91 -9.29 -11.04 5.62
N ALA A 92 -7.96 -11.01 5.45
CA ALA A 92 -7.03 -11.34 6.52
C ALA A 92 -7.18 -10.39 7.72
N SER A 93 -7.27 -9.07 7.48
CA SER A 93 -7.51 -8.08 8.53
C SER A 93 -8.86 -8.28 9.22
N LEU A 94 -9.93 -8.58 8.46
CA LEU A 94 -11.25 -8.84 9.05
C LEU A 94 -11.26 -10.09 9.93
N ARG A 95 -10.59 -11.17 9.53
CA ARG A 95 -10.44 -12.38 10.36
C ARG A 95 -9.69 -12.09 11.65
N GLN A 96 -8.61 -11.30 11.60
CA GLN A 96 -7.87 -10.87 12.79
C GLN A 96 -8.77 -10.05 13.74
N ILE A 97 -9.51 -9.07 13.21
CA ILE A 97 -10.46 -8.25 13.99
C ILE A 97 -11.51 -9.14 14.65
N ALA A 98 -12.09 -10.11 13.92
CA ALA A 98 -13.07 -11.04 14.46
C ALA A 98 -12.49 -11.84 15.63
N ARG A 99 -11.26 -12.36 15.49
CA ARG A 99 -10.59 -13.11 16.55
C ARG A 99 -10.28 -12.25 17.77
N MET A 100 -9.78 -11.03 17.57
CA MET A 100 -9.50 -10.08 18.65
C MET A 100 -10.78 -9.73 19.42
N ARG A 101 -11.90 -9.50 18.73
CA ARG A 101 -13.19 -9.22 19.36
C ARG A 101 -13.76 -10.42 20.11
N HIS A 102 -13.56 -11.64 19.61
CA HIS A 102 -14.11 -12.85 20.22
C HIS A 102 -13.27 -13.41 21.37
N ILE A 103 -11.95 -13.22 21.35
CA ILE A 103 -11.05 -13.74 22.40
C ILE A 103 -10.47 -12.64 23.27
N ALA A 104 -9.69 -11.74 22.68
CA ALA A 104 -8.91 -10.78 23.45
C ALA A 104 -9.82 -9.81 24.22
N LEU A 105 -10.95 -9.39 23.62
CA LEU A 105 -11.85 -8.45 24.27
C LEU A 105 -12.58 -9.04 25.50
N PRO A 106 -13.16 -10.26 25.46
CA PRO A 106 -13.67 -10.92 26.67
C PRO A 106 -12.59 -11.20 27.73
N ASP A 107 -11.38 -11.59 27.31
CA ASP A 107 -10.24 -11.81 28.21
C ASP A 107 -9.87 -10.54 28.98
N LEU A 108 -9.72 -9.41 28.28
CA LEU A 108 -9.47 -8.10 28.89
C LEU A 108 -10.59 -7.65 29.85
N ARG A 109 -11.82 -8.13 29.67
CA ARG A 109 -12.96 -7.85 30.56
C ARG A 109 -13.00 -8.77 31.79
N GLY A 110 -12.01 -9.66 31.95
CA GLY A 110 -11.96 -10.64 33.02
C GLY A 110 -13.02 -11.75 32.92
N GLN A 111 -13.65 -11.89 31.75
CA GLN A 111 -14.68 -12.91 31.51
C GLN A 111 -14.07 -14.29 31.22
N LEU A 112 -12.81 -14.32 30.78
CA LEU A 112 -12.02 -15.54 30.59
C LEU A 112 -10.91 -15.59 31.65
N LYS A 113 -11.26 -15.83 32.92
CA LYS A 113 -10.25 -16.27 33.90
C LYS A 113 -9.87 -17.71 33.57
N LEU A 114 -8.84 -17.91 32.75
CA LEU A 114 -8.15 -19.19 32.73
C LEU A 114 -7.49 -19.37 34.10
N PRO A 115 -7.75 -20.47 34.83
CA PRO A 115 -7.02 -20.75 36.05
C PRO A 115 -5.55 -20.96 35.70
N THR A 116 -4.67 -20.19 36.34
CA THR A 116 -3.23 -20.43 36.37
C THR A 116 -2.92 -21.61 37.27
#